data_AF-A0A389M0W0-F1
#
_entry.id   AF-A0A389M0W0-F1
#
_cell.length_a   1.000
_cell.length_b   1.000
_cell.length_c   1.000
_cell.angle_alpha   90.00
_cell.angle_beta   90.00
_cell.angle_gamma   90.00
#
_symmetry.space_group_name_H-M   'P 1'
#
loop_
_entity.id
_entity.type
_entity.pdbx_description
1 polymer ?
#
loop_
_entity_poly.entity_id
_entity_poly.type
_entity_poly.pdbx_seq_one_letter_code
_entity_poly.pdbx_strand_id
1 'polypeptide(L)'
;MKTLLPNHETRIYSGIVLERIKHLAPGHKMGDLPIHLQHESFIRKGDKKTGGPNMRLLRLEQSKPSLTVTAYIFNKFVHPTEDRYITPREAACLQDFPYDYEFKGTLGQIHKQIGNAVPVKLAAAIAKEVSRYFVNIGKLGEIKIASYFTGAGGFDLGFEEASSEALQFITAFSTDIEKWSENTINANRPNWNFHQADIRELDPNFVKIAIGKNPDIIIGGPPCQTFSVAGKQRATLDPLGRLYTDYIRHIDKLSPEIVILENVYGLAQVKSSNMIEKIYKSFNEIGYDVIHKELMSADYGTPQKRRRLFFVASKNIKAFKFPDPTHCEHENLLGLPLYKGAGEAFGFLPMAKTSTD
;
A
#
# COMPACT_ATOMS: atom_id res chain seq x y z
N MET A 1 -2.28 28.11 -18.70
CA MET A 1 -1.51 26.87 -18.93
C MET A 1 -2.26 25.73 -18.24
N LYS A 2 -2.72 24.69 -18.96
CA LYS A 2 -3.29 23.50 -18.31
C LYS A 2 -2.15 22.80 -17.57
N THR A 3 -2.16 22.86 -16.23
CA THR A 3 -1.23 22.10 -15.38
C THR A 3 -1.31 20.64 -15.79
N LEU A 4 -0.18 20.08 -16.21
CA LEU A 4 -0.07 18.67 -16.58
C LEU A 4 -0.20 17.84 -15.30
N LEU A 5 -1.23 16.98 -15.19
CA LEU A 5 -1.32 16.07 -14.06
C LEU A 5 -0.23 14.99 -14.17
N PRO A 6 0.59 14.78 -13.12
CA PRO A 6 1.68 13.82 -13.17
C PRO A 6 1.17 12.39 -13.38
N ASN A 7 1.86 11.65 -14.25
CA ASN A 7 1.61 10.24 -14.53
C ASN A 7 0.16 9.94 -15.02
N HIS A 8 -0.51 10.90 -15.65
CA HIS A 8 -1.86 10.77 -16.18
C HIS A 8 -1.88 10.69 -17.71
N GLU A 9 -1.19 9.67 -18.22
CA GLU A 9 -1.05 9.40 -19.64
C GLU A 9 -1.50 7.98 -19.95
N THR A 10 -2.08 7.81 -21.13
CA THR A 10 -2.52 6.54 -21.70
C THR A 10 -1.97 6.39 -23.11
N ARG A 11 -1.79 5.16 -23.57
CA ARG A 11 -1.52 4.86 -24.99
C ARG A 11 -2.81 4.75 -25.78
N ILE A 12 -2.70 4.81 -27.11
CA ILE A 12 -3.77 4.43 -28.02
C ILE A 12 -3.87 2.90 -28.05
N TYR A 13 -5.08 2.38 -27.89
CA TYR A 13 -5.36 0.96 -28.04
C TYR A 13 -5.96 0.68 -29.41
N SER A 14 -5.55 -0.43 -30.03
CA SER A 14 -6.04 -0.86 -31.33
C SER A 14 -6.16 -2.39 -31.40
N GLY A 15 -6.76 -2.89 -32.49
CA GLY A 15 -6.92 -4.31 -32.76
C GLY A 15 -7.68 -5.06 -31.66
N ILE A 16 -7.27 -6.30 -31.40
CA ILE A 16 -7.96 -7.21 -30.47
C ILE A 16 -8.07 -6.65 -29.03
N VAL A 17 -7.12 -5.80 -28.61
CA VAL A 17 -7.16 -5.22 -27.25
C VAL A 17 -8.30 -4.21 -27.14
N LEU A 18 -8.44 -3.31 -28.11
CA LEU A 18 -9.54 -2.35 -28.12
C LEU A 18 -10.89 -3.05 -28.27
N GLU A 19 -10.97 -4.05 -29.15
CA GLU A 19 -12.19 -4.85 -29.32
C GLU A 19 -12.62 -5.53 -28.02
N ARG A 20 -11.69 -6.15 -27.29
CA ARG A 20 -11.97 -6.71 -25.96
C ARG A 20 -12.49 -5.65 -25.00
N ILE A 21 -11.85 -4.49 -24.93
CA ILE A 21 -12.23 -3.41 -24.01
C ILE A 21 -13.67 -2.94 -24.29
N LYS A 22 -14.01 -2.69 -25.56
CA LYS A 22 -15.34 -2.23 -25.99
C LYS A 22 -16.47 -3.20 -25.62
N HIS A 23 -16.18 -4.51 -25.61
CA HIS A 23 -17.16 -5.55 -25.28
C HIS A 23 -17.33 -5.79 -23.76
N LEU A 24 -16.52 -5.16 -22.91
CA LEU A 24 -16.70 -5.22 -21.47
C LEU A 24 -17.70 -4.15 -21.04
N ALA A 25 -18.85 -4.55 -20.52
CA ALA A 25 -19.68 -3.64 -19.74
C ALA A 25 -19.04 -3.40 -18.35
N PRO A 26 -19.44 -2.35 -17.60
CA PRO A 26 -18.97 -2.15 -16.23
C PRO A 26 -19.11 -3.42 -15.38
N GLY A 27 -18.04 -3.82 -14.69
CA GLY A 27 -17.98 -5.04 -13.89
C GLY A 27 -17.65 -6.32 -14.66
N HIS A 28 -17.72 -6.31 -16.00
CA HIS A 28 -17.36 -7.47 -16.81
C HIS A 28 -15.86 -7.74 -16.75
N LYS A 29 -15.51 -9.02 -16.82
CA LYS A 29 -14.16 -9.56 -16.86
C LYS A 29 -13.90 -10.34 -18.16
N MET A 30 -12.64 -10.78 -18.36
CA MET A 30 -12.24 -11.59 -19.53
C MET A 30 -13.20 -12.76 -19.85
N GLY A 31 -13.72 -13.42 -18.83
CA GLY A 31 -14.63 -14.57 -19.00
C GLY A 31 -16.03 -14.22 -19.51
N ASP A 32 -16.42 -12.94 -19.45
CA ASP A 32 -17.73 -12.47 -19.91
C ASP A 32 -17.69 -11.99 -21.37
N LEU A 33 -16.51 -12.01 -22.00
CA LEU A 33 -16.36 -11.68 -23.41
C LEU A 33 -16.90 -12.79 -24.32
N PRO A 34 -17.34 -12.46 -25.55
CA PRO A 34 -17.56 -13.45 -26.60
C PRO A 34 -16.37 -14.40 -26.74
N ILE A 35 -16.63 -15.70 -26.97
CA ILE A 35 -15.59 -16.76 -27.00
C ILE A 35 -14.42 -16.40 -27.92
N HIS A 36 -14.70 -15.83 -29.09
CA HIS A 36 -13.68 -15.43 -30.08
C HIS A 36 -12.80 -14.25 -29.61
N LEU A 37 -13.25 -13.47 -28.63
CA LEU A 37 -12.48 -12.39 -28.00
C LEU A 37 -11.77 -12.85 -26.72
N GLN A 38 -12.13 -14.00 -26.15
CA GLN A 38 -11.42 -14.53 -24.99
C GLN A 38 -9.99 -14.90 -25.36
N HIS A 39 -9.04 -14.63 -24.47
CA HIS A 39 -7.65 -15.04 -24.69
C HIS A 39 -7.55 -16.57 -24.69
N GLU A 40 -6.74 -17.17 -25.58
CA GLU A 40 -6.67 -18.63 -25.75
C GLU A 40 -6.37 -19.38 -24.46
N SER A 41 -5.52 -18.82 -23.62
CA SER A 41 -5.19 -19.44 -22.34
C SER A 41 -6.41 -19.54 -21.40
N PHE A 42 -7.48 -18.76 -21.62
CA PHE A 42 -8.77 -18.84 -20.91
C PHE A 42 -9.64 -20.00 -21.42
N ILE A 43 -9.38 -20.44 -22.66
CA ILE A 43 -10.09 -21.54 -23.32
C ILE A 43 -9.51 -22.85 -22.79
N ARG A 44 -10.27 -23.50 -21.88
CA ARG A 44 -9.89 -24.76 -21.24
C ARG A 44 -9.79 -25.89 -22.28
N LYS A 45 -8.61 -26.45 -22.48
CA LYS A 45 -8.40 -27.68 -23.25
C LYS A 45 -7.59 -28.67 -22.40
N GLY A 46 -8.26 -29.66 -21.79
CA GLY A 46 -7.63 -30.78 -21.08
C GLY A 46 -8.34 -31.28 -19.81
N ASP A 47 -8.11 -32.55 -19.44
CA ASP A 47 -8.72 -33.25 -18.28
C ASP A 47 -8.18 -32.79 -16.91
N LYS A 48 -7.00 -32.19 -16.87
CA LYS A 48 -6.43 -31.61 -15.65
C LYS A 48 -6.90 -30.16 -15.49
N LYS A 49 -7.83 -29.95 -14.55
CA LYS A 49 -8.32 -28.62 -14.11
C LYS A 49 -7.26 -27.81 -13.34
N THR A 50 -6.06 -27.61 -13.89
CA THR A 50 -5.03 -26.76 -13.26
C THR A 50 -4.40 -25.84 -14.28
N GLY A 51 -4.59 -24.53 -14.08
CA GLY A 51 -4.01 -23.46 -14.90
C GLY A 51 -5.02 -22.75 -15.80
N GLY A 52 -5.80 -21.82 -15.25
CA GLY A 52 -6.41 -20.74 -16.02
C GLY A 52 -5.51 -19.49 -15.95
N PRO A 53 -5.53 -18.58 -16.93
CA PRO A 53 -4.56 -17.51 -17.01
C PRO A 53 -4.90 -16.44 -15.99
N ASN A 54 -3.84 -15.96 -15.37
CA ASN A 54 -3.75 -14.88 -14.41
C ASN A 54 -3.99 -13.49 -15.05
N MET A 55 -4.90 -13.39 -16.02
CA MET A 55 -5.22 -12.20 -16.81
C MET A 55 -6.59 -11.65 -16.38
N ARG A 56 -6.59 -10.91 -15.28
CA ARG A 56 -7.78 -10.26 -14.70
C ARG A 56 -8.17 -9.00 -15.48
N LEU A 57 -8.42 -9.12 -16.78
CA LEU A 57 -9.08 -8.03 -17.50
C LEU A 57 -10.44 -7.79 -16.82
N LEU A 58 -10.69 -6.57 -16.36
CA LEU A 58 -11.87 -6.16 -15.60
C LEU A 58 -12.18 -4.69 -15.90
N ARG A 59 -13.39 -4.39 -16.37
CA ARG A 59 -13.88 -3.00 -16.40
C ARG A 59 -14.39 -2.62 -15.03
N LEU A 60 -13.85 -1.54 -14.47
CA LEU A 60 -14.26 -1.04 -13.16
C LEU A 60 -15.73 -0.57 -13.21
N GLU A 61 -16.38 -0.60 -12.06
CA GLU A 61 -17.73 -0.05 -11.88
C GLU A 61 -17.63 1.29 -11.17
N GLN A 62 -18.40 2.29 -11.61
CA GLN A 62 -18.35 3.63 -11.01
C GLN A 62 -18.71 3.61 -9.52
N SER A 63 -19.71 2.82 -9.14
CA SER A 63 -20.30 2.79 -7.79
C SER A 63 -19.69 1.75 -6.85
N LYS A 64 -18.73 0.92 -7.31
CA LYS A 64 -18.09 -0.10 -6.46
C LYS A 64 -16.60 0.16 -6.31
N PRO A 65 -16.01 -0.16 -5.14
CA PRO A 65 -14.57 -0.05 -4.95
C PRO A 65 -13.84 -0.99 -5.93
N SER A 66 -12.66 -0.59 -6.37
CA SER A 66 -11.83 -1.46 -7.22
C SER A 66 -11.38 -2.71 -6.45
N LEU A 67 -11.00 -3.76 -7.18
CA LEU A 67 -10.14 -4.80 -6.59
C LEU A 67 -8.75 -4.21 -6.27
N THR A 68 -7.93 -4.98 -5.55
CA THR A 68 -6.60 -4.54 -5.13
C THR A 68 -5.72 -4.10 -6.30
N VAL A 69 -5.22 -2.87 -6.25
CA VAL A 69 -4.19 -2.35 -7.14
C VAL A 69 -2.86 -3.03 -6.80
N THR A 70 -2.24 -3.66 -7.79
CA THR A 70 -0.97 -4.38 -7.63
C THR A 70 0.01 -3.87 -8.68
N ALA A 71 1.30 -4.19 -8.52
CA ALA A 71 2.33 -3.79 -9.49
C ALA A 71 2.06 -4.29 -10.93
N TYR A 72 1.16 -5.26 -11.09
CA TYR A 72 0.83 -5.90 -12.37
C TYR A 72 -0.59 -5.58 -12.87
N ILE A 73 -1.28 -4.60 -12.29
CA ILE A 73 -2.71 -4.33 -12.56
C ILE A 73 -2.97 -3.38 -13.75
N PHE A 74 -1.95 -2.66 -14.21
CA PHE A 74 -2.11 -1.52 -15.13
C PHE A 74 -2.54 -1.91 -16.56
N ASN A 75 -2.43 -3.19 -16.93
CA ASN A 75 -3.00 -3.73 -18.17
C ASN A 75 -4.18 -4.69 -17.90
N LYS A 76 -4.86 -4.50 -16.76
CA LYS A 76 -5.91 -5.39 -16.26
C LYS A 76 -7.17 -4.62 -15.86
N PHE A 77 -7.03 -3.44 -15.26
CA PHE A 77 -8.18 -2.56 -14.97
C PHE A 77 -8.48 -1.64 -16.13
N VAL A 78 -9.67 -1.81 -16.71
CA VAL A 78 -10.25 -0.95 -17.73
C VAL A 78 -11.03 0.17 -17.05
N HIS A 79 -10.87 1.39 -17.56
CA HIS A 79 -11.56 2.58 -17.08
C HIS A 79 -13.09 2.36 -17.08
N PRO A 80 -13.83 2.83 -16.06
CA PRO A 80 -15.25 2.54 -15.94
C PRO A 80 -16.10 3.06 -17.10
N THR A 81 -15.68 4.16 -17.74
CA THR A 81 -16.43 4.83 -18.82
C THR A 81 -15.68 5.01 -20.12
N GLU A 82 -14.37 4.71 -20.16
CA GLU A 82 -13.53 4.96 -21.34
C GLU A 82 -12.95 3.65 -21.86
N ASP A 83 -12.70 3.57 -23.17
CA ASP A 83 -12.17 2.36 -23.81
C ASP A 83 -10.63 2.28 -23.74
N ARG A 84 -10.12 2.35 -22.51
CA ARG A 84 -8.70 2.26 -22.18
C ARG A 84 -8.47 1.60 -20.82
N TYR A 85 -7.24 1.16 -20.58
CA TYR A 85 -6.82 0.86 -19.21
C TYR A 85 -6.70 2.14 -18.38
N ILE A 86 -6.76 1.98 -17.06
CA ILE A 86 -6.52 3.10 -16.14
C ILE A 86 -5.07 3.57 -16.21
N THR A 87 -4.83 4.87 -16.04
CA THR A 87 -3.47 5.44 -15.99
C THR A 87 -2.81 5.19 -14.63
N PRO A 88 -1.49 5.42 -14.51
CA PRO A 88 -0.84 5.41 -13.20
C PRO A 88 -1.47 6.39 -12.19
N ARG A 89 -1.80 7.62 -12.60
CA ARG A 89 -2.55 8.58 -11.76
C ARG A 89 -3.84 8.01 -11.20
N GLU A 90 -4.69 7.43 -12.04
CA GLU A 90 -5.96 6.85 -11.60
C GLU A 90 -5.73 5.70 -10.61
N ALA A 91 -4.75 4.84 -10.86
CA ALA A 91 -4.39 3.78 -9.90
C ALA A 91 -3.86 4.32 -8.56
N ALA A 92 -3.18 5.48 -8.57
CA ALA A 92 -2.74 6.17 -7.36
C ALA A 92 -3.94 6.78 -6.60
N CYS A 93 -4.92 7.36 -7.31
CA CYS A 93 -6.18 7.83 -6.72
C CYS A 93 -6.98 6.69 -6.07
N LEU A 94 -6.97 5.48 -6.64
CA LEU A 94 -7.54 4.29 -6.00
C LEU A 94 -6.84 3.90 -4.67
N GLN A 95 -5.69 4.48 -4.37
CA GLN A 95 -4.95 4.32 -3.10
C GLN A 95 -4.91 5.61 -2.27
N ASP A 96 -5.78 6.57 -2.60
CA ASP A 96 -5.90 7.86 -1.92
C ASP A 96 -4.65 8.75 -1.98
N PHE A 97 -3.72 8.52 -2.92
CA PHE A 97 -2.62 9.47 -3.12
C PHE A 97 -3.15 10.84 -3.58
N PRO A 98 -2.51 11.95 -3.16
CA PRO A 98 -2.85 13.28 -3.65
C PRO A 98 -2.83 13.35 -5.19
N TYR A 99 -3.72 14.14 -5.77
CA TYR A 99 -3.91 14.18 -7.23
C TYR A 99 -2.68 14.71 -7.98
N ASP A 100 -1.87 15.53 -7.31
CA ASP A 100 -0.63 16.14 -7.79
C ASP A 100 0.63 15.33 -7.41
N TYR A 101 0.49 14.20 -6.70
CA TYR A 101 1.62 13.41 -6.20
C TYR A 101 2.42 12.75 -7.32
N GLU A 102 3.61 13.22 -7.66
CA GLU A 102 4.39 12.76 -8.81
C GLU A 102 5.23 11.50 -8.53
N PHE A 103 5.03 10.44 -9.30
CA PHE A 103 5.84 9.22 -9.22
C PHE A 103 6.97 9.26 -10.26
N LYS A 104 8.22 9.09 -9.80
CA LYS A 104 9.42 9.10 -10.64
C LYS A 104 9.88 7.68 -10.99
N GLY A 105 10.60 7.56 -12.10
CA GLY A 105 11.17 6.30 -12.61
C GLY A 105 10.51 5.82 -13.91
N THR A 106 10.92 4.63 -14.36
CA THR A 106 10.29 3.94 -15.50
C THR A 106 8.85 3.57 -15.18
N LEU A 107 8.03 3.33 -16.21
CA LEU A 107 6.63 2.91 -16.03
C LEU A 107 6.49 1.68 -15.11
N GLY A 108 7.39 0.69 -15.23
CA GLY A 108 7.41 -0.47 -14.35
C GLY A 108 7.74 -0.13 -12.89
N GLN A 109 8.65 0.81 -12.65
CA GLN A 109 8.97 1.29 -11.30
C GLN A 109 7.82 2.09 -10.69
N ILE A 110 7.15 2.94 -11.47
CA ILE A 110 5.94 3.67 -11.05
C ILE A 110 4.83 2.67 -10.68
N HIS A 111 4.63 1.64 -11.49
CA HIS A 111 3.66 0.59 -11.18
C HIS A 111 3.99 -0.15 -9.88
N LYS A 112 5.27 -0.46 -9.63
CA LYS A 112 5.74 -1.10 -8.39
C LYS A 112 5.48 -0.21 -7.17
N GLN A 113 5.78 1.09 -7.28
CA GLN A 113 5.52 2.10 -6.25
C GLN A 113 4.06 2.12 -5.82
N ILE A 114 3.18 2.38 -6.78
CA ILE A 114 1.75 2.45 -6.54
C ILE A 114 1.27 1.08 -6.03
N GLY A 115 1.57 0.00 -6.74
CA GLY A 115 1.06 -1.33 -6.43
C GLY A 115 1.45 -1.89 -5.06
N ASN A 116 2.58 -1.45 -4.48
CA ASN A 116 3.06 -1.92 -3.18
C ASN A 116 2.67 -1.00 -2.02
N ALA A 117 2.24 0.23 -2.29
CA ALA A 117 1.92 1.20 -1.25
C ALA A 117 0.82 0.72 -0.28
N VAL A 118 0.86 1.27 0.92
CA VAL A 118 -0.28 1.28 1.84
C VAL A 118 -1.22 2.40 1.40
N PRO A 119 -2.53 2.15 1.23
CA PRO A 119 -3.48 3.22 0.93
C PRO A 119 -3.46 4.30 2.00
N VAL A 120 -3.46 5.57 1.59
CA VAL A 120 -3.22 6.70 2.48
C VAL A 120 -4.28 6.79 3.59
N LYS A 121 -5.57 6.62 3.26
CA LYS A 121 -6.63 6.66 4.29
C LYS A 121 -6.60 5.49 5.27
N LEU A 122 -6.17 4.31 4.82
CA LEU A 122 -5.97 3.18 5.72
C LEU A 122 -4.84 3.46 6.70
N ALA A 123 -3.73 4.01 6.21
CA ALA A 123 -2.63 4.48 7.05
C ALA A 123 -3.09 5.58 8.02
N ALA A 124 -3.88 6.55 7.55
CA ALA A 124 -4.43 7.62 8.39
C ALA A 124 -5.36 7.11 9.49
N ALA A 125 -6.16 6.08 9.22
CA ALA A 125 -7.00 5.45 10.23
C ALA A 125 -6.18 4.85 11.38
N ILE A 126 -5.07 4.18 11.08
CA ILE A 126 -4.14 3.67 12.10
C ILE A 126 -3.44 4.83 12.82
N ALA A 127 -2.93 5.80 12.07
CA ALA A 127 -2.21 6.94 12.63
C ALA A 127 -3.09 7.78 13.58
N LYS A 128 -4.41 7.86 13.35
CA LYS A 128 -5.36 8.47 14.28
C LYS A 128 -5.41 7.74 15.63
N GLU A 129 -5.37 6.40 15.64
CA GLU A 129 -5.28 5.65 16.90
C GLU A 129 -3.91 5.80 17.56
N VAL A 130 -2.84 5.92 16.79
CA VAL A 130 -1.50 6.26 17.31
C VAL A 130 -1.50 7.66 17.94
N SER A 131 -2.20 8.63 17.34
CA SER A 131 -2.35 9.97 17.92
C SER A 131 -3.07 9.90 19.27
N ARG A 132 -4.18 9.16 19.35
CA ARG A 132 -4.88 8.92 20.63
C ARG A 132 -4.00 8.21 21.66
N TYR A 133 -3.19 7.24 21.24
CA TYR A 133 -2.21 6.59 22.10
C TYR A 133 -1.28 7.63 22.75
N PHE A 134 -0.69 8.54 21.96
CA PHE A 134 0.20 9.59 22.48
C PHE A 134 -0.51 10.57 23.42
N VAL A 135 -1.74 10.98 23.06
CA VAL A 135 -2.57 11.81 23.94
C VAL A 135 -2.84 11.11 25.28
N ASN A 136 -3.16 9.81 25.25
CA ASN A 136 -3.46 9.03 26.45
C ASN A 136 -2.26 8.89 27.40
N ILE A 137 -1.03 8.87 26.86
CA ILE A 137 0.19 8.85 27.67
C ILE A 137 0.71 10.26 28.00
N GLY A 138 -0.07 11.31 27.70
CA GLY A 138 0.25 12.70 28.04
C GLY A 138 1.33 13.34 27.16
N LYS A 139 1.56 12.83 25.94
CA LYS A 139 2.58 13.34 25.01
C LYS A 139 1.93 14.06 23.83
N LEU A 140 2.24 15.35 23.71
CA LEU A 140 1.70 16.27 22.70
C LEU A 140 2.84 16.95 21.92
N GLY A 141 2.48 17.73 20.90
CA GLY A 141 3.43 18.42 20.03
C GLY A 141 3.98 17.54 18.92
N GLU A 142 5.27 17.70 18.59
CA GLU A 142 5.89 16.97 17.48
C GLU A 142 6.27 15.54 17.88
N ILE A 143 5.74 14.58 17.13
CA ILE A 143 6.07 13.16 17.22
C ILE A 143 6.93 12.79 16.01
N LYS A 144 8.20 12.45 16.25
CA LYS A 144 9.18 12.16 15.20
C LYS A 144 9.09 10.70 14.77
N ILE A 145 8.94 10.48 13.47
CA ILE A 145 8.85 9.18 12.82
C ILE A 145 10.18 8.86 12.12
N ALA A 146 10.66 7.63 12.29
CA ALA A 146 11.60 6.99 11.37
C ALA A 146 10.85 5.97 10.50
N SER A 147 10.81 6.22 9.20
CA SER A 147 10.12 5.39 8.21
C SER A 147 11.11 4.51 7.44
N TYR A 148 10.90 3.21 7.50
CA TYR A 148 11.71 2.21 6.80
C TYR A 148 10.91 1.56 5.68
N PHE A 149 11.59 1.23 4.58
CA PHE A 149 10.95 0.68 3.38
C PHE A 149 9.86 1.63 2.85
N THR A 150 10.18 2.93 2.84
CA THR A 150 9.26 4.04 2.61
C THR A 150 8.50 3.90 1.29
N GLY A 151 9.14 3.33 0.26
CA GLY A 151 8.59 3.25 -1.08
C GLY A 151 8.12 4.61 -1.58
N ALA A 152 6.84 4.70 -1.97
CA ALA A 152 6.24 5.94 -2.43
C ALA A 152 5.65 6.82 -1.31
N GLY A 153 5.76 6.44 -0.03
CA GLY A 153 5.33 7.26 1.10
C GLY A 153 3.85 7.18 1.46
N GLY A 154 3.10 6.19 0.95
CA GLY A 154 1.66 6.07 1.24
C GLY A 154 1.36 5.86 2.74
N PHE A 155 2.26 5.19 3.46
CA PHE A 155 2.12 5.00 4.91
C PHE A 155 2.38 6.32 5.65
N ASP A 156 3.46 7.00 5.30
CA ASP A 156 3.88 8.30 5.84
C ASP A 156 2.84 9.40 5.61
N LEU A 157 2.25 9.47 4.40
CA LEU A 157 1.17 10.41 4.08
C LEU A 157 -0.03 10.22 5.01
N GLY A 158 -0.35 8.98 5.40
CA GLY A 158 -1.42 8.72 6.35
C GLY A 158 -1.12 9.29 7.74
N PHE A 159 0.13 9.23 8.18
CA PHE A 159 0.55 9.90 9.42
C PHE A 159 0.49 11.42 9.29
N GLU A 160 0.94 11.98 8.16
CA GLU A 160 0.82 13.41 7.88
C GLU A 160 -0.65 13.87 7.96
N GLU A 161 -1.58 13.14 7.30
CA GLU A 161 -3.03 13.41 7.34
C GLU A 161 -3.67 13.27 8.73
N ALA A 162 -3.10 12.45 9.61
CA ALA A 162 -3.60 12.24 10.97
C ALA A 162 -3.10 13.29 11.96
N SER A 163 -2.23 14.21 11.54
CA SER A 163 -1.76 15.32 12.37
C SER A 163 -2.91 16.27 12.73
N SER A 164 -2.79 16.90 13.89
CA SER A 164 -3.73 17.86 14.46
C SER A 164 -2.97 19.05 15.06
N GLU A 165 -3.69 20.08 15.52
CA GLU A 165 -3.08 21.23 16.20
C GLU A 165 -2.32 20.81 17.48
N ALA A 166 -2.85 19.83 18.23
CA ALA A 166 -2.25 19.37 19.48
C ALA A 166 -1.10 18.36 19.29
N LEU A 167 -1.07 17.65 18.16
CA LEU A 167 -0.11 16.59 17.89
C LEU A 167 0.19 16.51 16.40
N GLN A 168 1.46 16.70 16.04
CA GLN A 168 1.93 16.69 14.67
C GLN A 168 2.90 15.53 14.44
N PHE A 169 2.61 14.67 13.47
CA PHE A 169 3.51 13.62 13.04
C PHE A 169 4.52 14.18 12.05
N ILE A 170 5.81 14.03 12.37
CA ILE A 170 6.90 14.53 11.54
C ILE A 170 7.75 13.34 11.08
N THR A 171 7.67 12.97 9.81
CA THR A 171 8.62 12.05 9.18
C THR A 171 9.99 12.71 9.14
N ALA A 172 10.81 12.41 10.15
CA ALA A 172 12.11 13.05 10.37
C ALA A 172 13.28 12.26 9.77
N PHE A 173 13.02 11.00 9.43
CA PHE A 173 13.92 10.14 8.70
C PHE A 173 13.09 9.19 7.86
N SER A 174 13.39 9.08 6.57
CA SER A 174 12.80 8.07 5.70
C SER A 174 13.89 7.33 4.93
N THR A 175 13.72 6.04 4.70
CA THR A 175 14.70 5.25 3.95
C THR A 175 14.07 4.18 3.07
N ASP A 176 14.69 3.96 1.92
CA ASP A 176 14.46 2.84 1.01
C ASP A 176 15.77 2.57 0.24
N ILE A 177 15.95 1.36 -0.29
CA ILE A 177 17.13 1.02 -1.10
C ILE A 177 17.03 1.55 -2.53
N GLU A 178 15.80 1.81 -3.00
CA GLU A 178 15.49 2.10 -4.38
C GLU A 178 15.67 3.60 -4.72
N LYS A 179 16.53 3.93 -5.69
CA LYS A 179 16.77 5.31 -6.15
C LYS A 179 15.51 6.02 -6.67
N TRP A 180 14.58 5.27 -7.27
CA TRP A 180 13.34 5.85 -7.75
C TRP A 180 12.39 6.26 -6.62
N SER A 181 12.45 5.57 -5.46
CA SER A 181 11.73 5.99 -4.25
C SER A 181 12.26 7.33 -3.75
N GLU A 182 13.59 7.50 -3.71
CA GLU A 182 14.22 8.78 -3.35
C GLU A 182 13.71 9.92 -4.24
N ASN A 183 13.75 9.72 -5.56
CA ASN A 183 13.31 10.73 -6.51
C ASN A 183 11.82 11.07 -6.33
N THR A 184 10.97 10.08 -6.07
CA THR A 184 9.54 10.29 -5.78
C THR A 184 9.34 11.05 -4.48
N ILE A 185 9.97 10.63 -3.37
CA ILE A 185 9.82 11.31 -2.09
C ILE A 185 10.34 12.75 -2.17
N ASN A 186 11.52 12.97 -2.76
CA ASN A 186 12.08 14.32 -2.88
C ASN A 186 11.23 15.25 -3.76
N ALA A 187 10.52 14.72 -4.76
CA ALA A 187 9.62 15.52 -5.59
C ALA A 187 8.35 15.98 -4.84
N ASN A 188 7.88 15.20 -3.87
CA ASN A 188 6.59 15.45 -3.21
C ASN A 188 6.71 15.93 -1.77
N ARG A 189 7.75 15.50 -1.06
CA ARG A 189 8.01 15.71 0.37
C ARG A 189 9.53 15.85 0.63
N PRO A 190 10.19 16.88 0.08
CA PRO A 190 11.63 17.08 0.24
C PRO A 190 12.08 17.22 1.71
N ASN A 191 11.17 17.59 2.61
CA ASN A 191 11.44 17.75 4.03
C ASN A 191 11.43 16.43 4.83
N TRP A 192 11.09 15.28 4.23
CA TRP A 192 11.06 13.98 4.91
C TRP A 192 12.44 13.34 5.12
N ASN A 193 13.51 14.07 4.80
CA ASN A 193 14.90 13.67 5.06
C ASN A 193 15.17 12.23 4.58
N PHE A 194 15.03 12.01 3.28
CA PHE A 194 15.14 10.69 2.67
C PHE A 194 16.60 10.25 2.53
N HIS A 195 16.87 9.00 2.89
CA HIS A 195 18.18 8.34 2.75
C HIS A 195 18.05 7.07 1.92
N GLN A 196 18.71 7.07 0.74
CA GLN A 196 18.86 5.85 -0.05
C GLN A 196 19.86 4.91 0.66
N ALA A 197 19.36 3.90 1.35
CA ALA A 197 20.21 3.02 2.16
C ALA A 197 19.67 1.59 2.21
N ASP A 198 20.60 0.65 2.35
CA ASP A 198 20.28 -0.72 2.71
C ASP A 198 20.27 -0.85 4.24
N ILE A 199 19.15 -1.28 4.81
CA ILE A 199 19.02 -1.46 6.27
C ILE A 199 20.06 -2.43 6.85
N ARG A 200 20.60 -3.34 6.03
CA ARG A 200 21.64 -4.30 6.43
C ARG A 200 22.99 -3.63 6.75
N GLU A 201 23.20 -2.44 6.19
CA GLU A 201 24.45 -1.66 6.30
C GLU A 201 24.25 -0.34 7.04
N LEU A 202 23.00 0.09 7.21
CA LEU A 202 22.64 1.32 7.91
C LEU A 202 22.91 1.21 9.42
N ASP A 203 23.70 2.14 9.96
CA ASP A 203 23.91 2.25 11.41
C ASP A 203 22.68 2.94 12.06
N PRO A 204 22.02 2.34 13.07
CA PRO A 204 20.96 3.00 13.83
C PRO A 204 21.39 4.32 14.47
N ASN A 205 22.67 4.50 14.83
CA ASN A 205 23.14 5.77 15.39
C ASN A 205 23.07 6.92 14.35
N PHE A 206 23.27 6.62 13.06
CA PHE A 206 23.09 7.62 12.01
C PHE A 206 21.64 8.12 11.96
N VAL A 207 20.66 7.21 12.11
CA VAL A 207 19.24 7.57 12.17
C VAL A 207 18.96 8.50 13.35
N LYS A 208 19.52 8.19 14.52
CA LYS A 208 19.41 9.04 15.72
C LYS A 208 20.02 10.44 15.49
N ILE A 209 21.20 10.50 14.87
CA ILE A 209 21.87 11.78 14.56
C ILE A 209 21.05 12.58 13.56
N ALA A 210 20.54 11.95 12.51
CA ALA A 210 19.72 12.59 11.48
C ALA A 210 18.40 13.17 12.03
N ILE A 211 17.79 12.50 13.01
CA ILE A 211 16.58 12.97 13.69
C ILE A 211 16.91 13.97 14.82
N GLY A 212 18.12 13.92 15.37
CA GLY A 212 18.56 14.66 16.56
C GLY A 212 18.17 14.01 17.89
N LYS A 213 17.41 12.91 17.85
CA LYS A 213 17.02 12.08 19.02
C LYS A 213 16.61 10.69 18.55
N ASN A 214 16.32 9.79 19.50
CA ASN A 214 15.63 8.55 19.15
C ASN A 214 14.23 8.89 18.60
N PRO A 215 13.77 8.17 17.55
CA PRO A 215 12.43 8.38 17.01
C PRO A 215 11.37 8.01 18.06
N ASP A 216 10.25 8.73 18.03
CA ASP A 216 9.10 8.41 18.87
C ASP A 216 8.31 7.23 18.27
N ILE A 217 8.31 7.12 16.94
CA ILE A 217 7.66 6.04 16.18
C ILE A 217 8.63 5.46 15.17
N ILE A 218 8.61 4.14 15.01
CA ILE A 218 9.14 3.49 13.80
C ILE A 218 7.98 2.90 12.99
N ILE A 219 7.91 3.20 11.70
CA ILE A 219 6.99 2.56 10.76
C ILE A 219 7.76 1.82 9.67
N GLY A 220 7.19 0.76 9.11
CA GLY A 220 7.76 0.14 7.93
C GLY A 220 7.08 -1.14 7.48
N GLY A 221 7.37 -1.53 6.24
CA GLY A 221 6.88 -2.75 5.60
C GLY A 221 8.03 -3.57 5.01
N PRO A 222 8.83 -4.29 5.82
CA PRO A 222 9.92 -5.12 5.32
C PRO A 222 9.37 -6.14 4.31
N PRO A 223 10.01 -6.28 3.13
CA PRO A 223 9.45 -7.07 2.06
C PRO A 223 9.45 -8.56 2.42
N CYS A 224 8.29 -9.19 2.32
CA CYS A 224 8.10 -10.61 2.57
C CYS A 224 8.51 -11.46 1.33
N GLN A 225 9.80 -11.44 0.95
CA GLN A 225 10.28 -12.08 -0.29
C GLN A 225 10.25 -13.61 -0.28
N THR A 226 10.05 -14.24 0.87
CA THR A 226 10.10 -15.69 1.06
C THR A 226 8.77 -16.42 0.80
N PHE A 227 7.65 -15.71 0.58
CA PHE A 227 6.31 -16.35 0.64
C PHE A 227 5.30 -15.91 -0.42
N SER A 228 5.74 -15.72 -1.68
CA SER A 228 4.76 -15.56 -2.75
C SER A 228 4.10 -16.92 -3.05
N VAL A 229 2.78 -17.00 -2.88
CA VAL A 229 1.92 -18.15 -3.26
C VAL A 229 1.98 -18.45 -4.77
N ALA A 230 2.59 -17.56 -5.57
CA ALA A 230 2.69 -17.67 -7.03
C ALA A 230 4.11 -17.98 -7.56
N GLY A 231 5.06 -18.38 -6.70
CA GLY A 231 6.42 -18.73 -7.09
C GLY A 231 6.77 -20.13 -6.63
N LYS A 232 7.14 -21.01 -7.56
CA LYS A 232 7.66 -22.35 -7.32
C LYS A 232 8.63 -22.39 -6.13
N GLN A 233 8.44 -23.40 -5.28
CA GLN A 233 9.37 -23.96 -4.30
C GLN A 233 10.83 -23.50 -4.45
N ARG A 234 11.19 -22.44 -3.72
CA ARG A 234 12.48 -22.35 -3.03
C ARG A 234 12.18 -21.76 -1.66
N ALA A 235 11.92 -22.65 -0.71
CA ALA A 235 12.03 -22.32 0.70
C ALA A 235 13.50 -21.93 0.94
N THR A 236 13.82 -20.66 0.79
CA THR A 236 15.00 -20.09 1.42
C THR A 236 14.84 -20.31 2.92
N LEU A 237 15.89 -20.81 3.57
CA LEU A 237 15.99 -21.21 4.98
C LEU A 237 15.72 -20.08 6.00
N ASP A 238 15.16 -18.97 5.55
CA ASP A 238 14.95 -17.76 6.33
C ASP A 238 13.47 -17.37 6.33
N PRO A 239 12.69 -17.86 7.31
CA PRO A 239 11.25 -17.67 7.34
C PRO A 239 10.79 -16.25 7.70
N LEU A 240 11.68 -15.34 8.08
CA LEU A 240 11.35 -13.92 8.25
C LEU A 240 12.18 -13.00 7.32
N GLY A 241 13.30 -13.50 6.81
CA GLY A 241 14.21 -12.74 5.97
C GLY A 241 15.20 -11.92 6.80
N ARG A 242 16.46 -11.85 6.34
CA ARG A 242 17.51 -11.00 6.90
C ARG A 242 17.07 -9.53 7.06
N LEU A 243 16.23 -9.04 6.14
CA LEU A 243 15.70 -7.67 6.22
C LEU A 243 14.81 -7.44 7.45
N TYR A 244 14.01 -8.44 7.85
CA TYR A 244 13.22 -8.36 9.07
C TYR A 244 14.11 -8.37 10.32
N THR A 245 15.15 -9.21 10.35
CA THR A 245 16.07 -9.25 11.49
C THR A 245 16.83 -7.94 11.66
N ASP A 246 17.26 -7.31 10.56
CA ASP A 246 17.87 -5.98 10.59
C ASP A 246 16.87 -4.89 11.03
N TYR A 247 15.61 -5.00 10.62
CA TYR A 247 14.56 -4.10 11.12
C TYR A 247 14.37 -4.20 12.64
N ILE A 248 14.32 -5.42 13.19
CA ILE A 248 14.25 -5.64 14.65
C ILE A 248 15.50 -5.09 15.36
N ARG A 249 16.70 -5.29 14.80
CA ARG A 249 17.96 -4.72 15.33
C ARG A 249 17.90 -3.20 15.43
N HIS A 250 17.32 -2.52 14.43
CA HIS A 250 17.15 -1.07 14.46
C HIS A 250 16.16 -0.64 15.55
N ILE A 251 15.03 -1.35 15.69
CA ILE A 251 14.03 -1.06 16.72
C ILE A 251 14.61 -1.24 18.12
N ASP A 252 15.35 -2.32 18.37
CA ASP A 252 16.01 -2.57 19.65
C ASP A 252 16.95 -1.42 20.03
N LYS A 253 17.79 -0.99 19.08
CA LYS A 253 18.78 0.07 19.32
C LYS A 253 18.15 1.46 19.48
N LEU A 254 17.12 1.78 18.71
CA LEU A 254 16.45 3.09 18.70
C LEU A 254 15.37 3.21 19.78
N SER A 255 14.83 2.09 20.23
CA SER A 255 13.84 1.95 21.30
C SER A 255 12.66 2.95 21.24
N PRO A 256 11.93 3.04 20.11
CA PRO A 256 10.78 3.93 19.97
C PRO A 256 9.67 3.66 21.01
N GLU A 257 8.71 4.58 21.11
CA GLU A 257 7.54 4.38 21.99
C GLU A 257 6.57 3.35 21.42
N ILE A 258 6.39 3.39 20.09
CA ILE A 258 5.48 2.53 19.34
C ILE A 258 6.06 2.21 17.97
N VAL A 259 5.83 0.99 17.51
CA VAL A 259 6.24 0.50 16.19
C VAL A 259 5.00 0.03 15.44
N ILE A 260 4.88 0.41 14.18
CA ILE A 260 3.83 -0.08 13.30
C ILE A 260 4.47 -0.78 12.10
N LEU A 261 4.34 -2.10 12.11
CA LEU A 261 4.82 -3.00 11.07
C LEU A 261 3.65 -3.37 10.15
N GLU A 262 3.76 -3.03 8.87
CA GLU A 262 2.81 -3.41 7.83
C GLU A 262 3.31 -4.65 7.07
N ASN A 263 2.39 -5.51 6.66
CA ASN A 263 2.69 -6.61 5.74
C ASN A 263 1.46 -7.05 4.92
N VAL A 264 1.70 -7.89 3.91
CA VAL A 264 0.66 -8.45 3.04
C VAL A 264 -0.21 -9.46 3.80
N TYR A 265 -1.51 -9.49 3.48
CA TYR A 265 -2.45 -10.45 4.09
C TYR A 265 -2.05 -11.92 3.90
N GLY A 266 -1.40 -12.24 2.78
CA GLY A 266 -0.94 -13.61 2.49
C GLY A 266 -0.05 -14.20 3.58
N LEU A 267 0.61 -13.37 4.38
CA LEU A 267 1.42 -13.77 5.54
C LEU A 267 0.61 -14.61 6.54
N ALA A 268 -0.63 -14.22 6.82
CA ALA A 268 -1.51 -14.91 7.76
C ALA A 268 -2.01 -16.27 7.23
N GLN A 269 -1.97 -16.47 5.92
CA GLN A 269 -2.44 -17.70 5.26
C GLN A 269 -1.33 -18.71 5.00
N VAL A 270 -0.06 -18.35 5.22
CA VAL A 270 1.05 -19.29 5.09
C VAL A 270 0.90 -20.36 6.18
N LYS A 271 0.78 -21.63 5.77
CA LYS A 271 0.65 -22.80 6.66
C LYS A 271 1.83 -23.01 7.63
N SER A 272 2.84 -22.13 7.64
CA SER A 272 3.75 -22.03 8.76
C SER A 272 3.02 -21.29 9.88
N SER A 273 2.39 -22.05 10.78
CA SER A 273 1.89 -21.61 12.10
C SER A 273 2.91 -20.84 12.97
N ASN A 274 4.08 -20.51 12.43
CA ASN A 274 5.26 -20.06 13.13
C ASN A 274 5.65 -18.60 12.77
N MET A 275 5.03 -17.94 11.78
CA MET A 275 5.49 -16.58 11.41
C MET A 275 4.94 -15.47 12.30
N ILE A 276 3.63 -15.46 12.53
CA ILE A 276 3.01 -14.54 13.50
C ILE A 276 3.66 -14.75 14.87
N GLU A 277 3.79 -16.01 15.31
CA GLU A 277 4.47 -16.36 16.56
C GLU A 277 5.92 -15.85 16.62
N LYS A 278 6.69 -15.96 15.54
CA LYS A 278 8.04 -15.39 15.47
C LYS A 278 8.06 -13.87 15.56
N ILE A 279 7.12 -13.19 14.91
CA ILE A 279 7.02 -11.73 15.04
C ILE A 279 6.76 -11.34 16.49
N TYR A 280 5.82 -12.02 17.15
CA TYR A 280 5.55 -11.85 18.58
C TYR A 280 6.80 -12.11 19.42
N LYS A 281 7.48 -13.22 19.19
CA LYS A 281 8.69 -13.58 19.91
C LYS A 281 9.80 -12.51 19.73
N SER A 282 10.06 -12.08 18.50
CA SER A 282 11.11 -11.09 18.21
C SER A 282 10.83 -9.73 18.86
N PHE A 283 9.58 -9.26 18.87
CA PHE A 283 9.22 -8.01 19.58
C PHE A 283 9.29 -8.17 21.11
N ASN A 284 8.82 -9.29 21.65
CA ASN A 284 8.87 -9.56 23.09
C ASN A 284 10.33 -9.65 23.61
N GLU A 285 11.24 -10.24 22.83
CA GLU A 285 12.67 -10.34 23.16
C GLU A 285 13.35 -8.98 23.31
N ILE A 286 12.87 -7.96 22.60
CA ILE A 286 13.36 -6.58 22.68
C ILE A 286 12.47 -5.67 23.54
N GLY A 287 11.57 -6.26 24.34
CA GLY A 287 10.81 -5.56 25.38
C GLY A 287 9.53 -4.86 24.92
N TYR A 288 8.92 -5.30 23.82
CA TYR A 288 7.63 -4.76 23.35
C TYR A 288 6.54 -5.81 23.41
N ASP A 289 5.38 -5.43 23.92
CA ASP A 289 4.16 -6.19 23.70
C ASP A 289 3.62 -5.88 22.30
N VAL A 290 3.05 -6.88 21.61
CA VAL A 290 2.52 -6.72 20.25
C VAL A 290 1.10 -7.23 20.13
N ILE A 291 0.28 -6.49 19.37
CA ILE A 291 -1.01 -6.95 18.87
C ILE A 291 -1.05 -6.81 17.35
N HIS A 292 -1.91 -7.57 16.68
CA HIS A 292 -2.08 -7.46 15.24
C HIS A 292 -3.55 -7.50 14.83
N LYS A 293 -3.85 -6.91 13.67
CA LYS A 293 -5.18 -6.96 13.06
C LYS A 293 -5.06 -6.89 11.55
N GLU A 294 -5.94 -7.61 10.87
CA GLU A 294 -6.15 -7.46 9.44
C GLU A 294 -7.14 -6.32 9.19
N LEU A 295 -6.77 -5.38 8.32
CA LEU A 295 -7.61 -4.24 7.95
C LEU A 295 -7.88 -4.21 6.44
N MET A 296 -9.11 -3.85 6.06
CA MET A 296 -9.51 -3.60 4.68
C MET A 296 -9.55 -2.10 4.41
N SER A 297 -8.84 -1.62 3.40
CA SER A 297 -8.82 -0.18 3.06
C SER A 297 -10.20 0.41 2.78
N ALA A 298 -11.11 -0.36 2.16
CA ALA A 298 -12.47 0.07 1.87
C ALA A 298 -13.27 0.45 3.13
N ASP A 299 -12.98 -0.18 4.28
CA ASP A 299 -13.59 0.14 5.58
C ASP A 299 -13.25 1.56 6.04
N TYR A 300 -12.23 2.19 5.47
CA TYR A 300 -11.74 3.51 5.85
C TYR A 300 -11.91 4.55 4.74
N GLY A 301 -12.77 4.26 3.74
CA GLY A 301 -13.10 5.21 2.67
C GLY A 301 -12.07 5.27 1.53
N THR A 302 -11.18 4.29 1.42
CA THR A 302 -10.41 4.07 0.20
C THR A 302 -11.31 3.41 -0.85
N PRO A 303 -11.36 3.90 -2.11
CA PRO A 303 -12.19 3.32 -3.19
C PRO A 303 -11.59 2.02 -3.77
N GLN A 304 -11.05 1.17 -2.92
CA GLN A 304 -10.37 -0.08 -3.24
C GLN A 304 -10.54 -1.07 -2.09
N LYS A 305 -10.79 -2.34 -2.43
CA LYS A 305 -10.70 -3.47 -1.51
C LYS A 305 -9.25 -3.98 -1.46
N ARG A 306 -8.48 -3.57 -0.44
CA ARG A 306 -7.11 -4.05 -0.17
C ARG A 306 -6.97 -4.44 1.30
N ARG A 307 -6.70 -5.72 1.53
CA ARG A 307 -6.41 -6.29 2.85
C ARG A 307 -4.92 -6.13 3.18
N ARG A 308 -4.63 -5.69 4.40
CA ARG A 308 -3.28 -5.56 4.97
C ARG A 308 -3.25 -6.03 6.41
N LEU A 309 -2.13 -6.63 6.79
CA LEU A 309 -1.88 -7.10 8.13
C LEU A 309 -0.99 -6.07 8.84
N PHE A 310 -1.45 -5.56 9.97
CA PHE A 310 -0.68 -4.61 10.77
C PHE A 310 -0.36 -5.23 12.12
N PHE A 311 0.90 -5.11 12.52
CA PHE A 311 1.38 -5.37 13.87
C PHE A 311 1.69 -4.03 14.51
N VAL A 312 1.20 -3.84 15.73
CA VAL A 312 1.51 -2.67 16.55
C VAL A 312 2.20 -3.18 17.79
N ALA A 313 3.45 -2.75 17.96
CA ALA A 313 4.28 -3.11 19.11
C ALA A 313 4.54 -1.86 19.96
N SER A 314 4.35 -1.96 21.26
CA SER A 314 4.51 -0.81 22.18
C SER A 314 4.90 -1.27 23.58
N LYS A 315 5.60 -0.41 24.33
CA LYS A 315 5.86 -0.58 25.75
C LYS A 315 4.60 -0.40 26.61
N ASN A 316 3.56 0.24 26.09
CA ASN A 316 2.27 0.43 26.76
C ASN A 316 1.10 0.03 25.84
N ILE A 317 1.13 -1.20 25.33
CA ILE A 317 0.19 -1.65 24.28
C ILE A 317 -1.30 -1.49 24.65
N LYS A 318 -1.62 -1.48 25.95
CA LYS A 318 -2.99 -1.30 26.48
C LYS A 318 -3.58 0.08 26.16
N ALA A 319 -2.74 1.08 25.91
CA ALA A 319 -3.18 2.42 25.51
C ALA A 319 -3.53 2.53 24.01
N PHE A 320 -3.28 1.47 23.22
CA PHE A 320 -3.57 1.42 21.79
C PHE A 320 -4.73 0.47 21.49
N LYS A 321 -5.54 0.84 20.50
CA LYS A 321 -6.51 -0.05 19.86
C LYS A 321 -6.47 0.16 18.35
N PHE A 322 -6.82 -0.87 17.59
CA PHE A 322 -7.00 -0.70 16.14
C PHE A 322 -8.27 0.11 15.83
N PRO A 323 -8.29 0.82 14.68
CA PRO A 323 -9.44 1.62 14.32
C PRO A 323 -10.66 0.74 14.03
N ASP A 324 -11.83 1.35 14.29
CA ASP A 324 -13.12 0.81 13.90
C ASP A 324 -13.45 1.22 12.45
N PRO A 325 -14.13 0.37 11.66
CA PRO A 325 -14.58 0.73 10.31
C PRO A 325 -15.41 2.01 10.29
N THR A 326 -15.17 2.87 9.30
CA THR A 326 -15.97 4.07 9.02
C THR A 326 -16.90 3.89 7.83
N HIS A 327 -16.72 2.83 7.04
CA HIS A 327 -17.53 2.48 5.88
C HIS A 327 -17.87 0.98 5.90
N CYS A 328 -18.84 0.58 5.09
CA CYS A 328 -19.29 -0.82 5.00
C CYS A 328 -19.66 -1.24 3.57
N GLU A 329 -19.68 -2.55 3.31
CA GLU A 329 -20.06 -3.09 2.00
C GLU A 329 -21.57 -3.06 1.75
N HIS A 330 -22.35 -3.23 2.81
CA HIS A 330 -23.80 -3.30 2.81
C HIS A 330 -24.34 -2.47 3.97
N GLU A 331 -25.53 -1.90 3.79
CA GLU A 331 -26.23 -1.18 4.85
C GLU A 331 -26.27 -2.02 6.12
N ASN A 332 -25.96 -1.38 7.25
CA ASN A 332 -25.89 -2.04 8.54
C ASN A 332 -26.57 -1.18 9.61
N LEU A 333 -26.78 -1.78 10.78
CA LEU A 333 -27.44 -1.12 11.91
C LEU A 333 -26.66 0.08 12.47
N LEU A 334 -25.37 0.20 12.16
CA LEU A 334 -24.53 1.32 12.56
C LEU A 334 -24.69 2.53 11.64
N GLY A 335 -25.41 2.40 10.52
CA GLY A 335 -25.62 3.48 9.57
C GLY A 335 -24.33 3.98 8.90
N LEU A 336 -23.30 3.12 8.82
CA LEU A 336 -22.04 3.50 8.21
C LEU A 336 -22.22 3.79 6.70
N PRO A 337 -21.56 4.81 6.15
CA PRO A 337 -21.51 5.03 4.70
C PRO A 337 -21.09 3.78 3.94
N LEU A 338 -21.66 3.57 2.74
CA LEU A 338 -21.25 2.48 1.86
C LEU A 338 -19.84 2.72 1.31
N TYR A 339 -19.16 1.65 0.91
CA TYR A 339 -17.86 1.73 0.27
C TYR A 339 -17.86 2.68 -0.94
N LYS A 340 -16.80 3.48 -1.04
CA LYS A 340 -16.61 4.43 -2.14
C LYS A 340 -16.31 3.71 -3.44
N GLY A 341 -16.94 4.19 -4.51
CA GLY A 341 -16.78 3.68 -5.85
C GLY A 341 -15.51 4.15 -6.54
N ALA A 342 -14.99 3.38 -7.50
CA ALA A 342 -13.84 3.78 -8.30
C ALA A 342 -14.10 5.08 -9.09
N GLY A 343 -15.34 5.34 -9.48
CA GLY A 343 -15.72 6.57 -10.18
C GLY A 343 -15.53 7.83 -9.36
N GLU A 344 -15.74 7.73 -8.05
CA GLU A 344 -15.52 8.85 -7.12
C GLU A 344 -14.04 9.22 -7.05
N ALA A 345 -13.14 8.24 -7.21
CA ALA A 345 -11.69 8.45 -7.24
C ALA A 345 -11.21 9.14 -8.54
N PHE A 346 -12.00 9.06 -9.61
CA PHE A 346 -11.63 9.58 -10.93
C PHE A 346 -12.38 10.87 -11.29
N GLY A 347 -13.51 11.16 -10.64
CA GLY A 347 -14.44 12.21 -11.07
C GLY A 347 -13.87 13.63 -11.14
N PHE A 348 -12.75 13.89 -10.46
CA PHE A 348 -12.05 15.19 -10.49
C PHE A 348 -10.89 15.25 -11.50
N LEU A 349 -10.54 14.13 -12.14
CA LEU A 349 -9.47 14.08 -13.12
C LEU A 349 -9.97 14.56 -14.50
N PRO A 350 -9.18 15.37 -15.24
CA PRO A 350 -9.42 15.63 -16.65
C PRO A 350 -9.23 14.34 -17.45
N MET A 351 -9.53 14.37 -18.75
CA MET A 351 -9.22 13.24 -19.63
C MET A 351 -7.71 12.98 -19.69
N ALA A 352 -7.37 11.69 -19.64
CA ALA A 352 -5.99 11.23 -19.78
C ALA A 352 -5.40 11.70 -21.11
N LYS A 353 -4.14 12.13 -21.09
CA LYS A 353 -3.45 12.48 -22.32
C LYS A 353 -3.02 11.22 -23.05
N THR A 354 -3.17 11.23 -24.36
CA THR A 354 -2.60 10.20 -25.21
C THR A 354 -1.09 10.42 -25.33
N SER A 355 -0.28 9.45 -24.93
CA SER A 355 1.16 9.44 -25.18
C SER A 355 1.38 9.42 -26.69
N THR A 356 1.99 10.47 -27.22
CA THR A 356 2.61 10.45 -28.55
C THR A 356 3.99 9.83 -28.34
N ASP A 357 4.16 8.58 -28.75
CA ASP A 357 5.46 7.90 -28.68
C ASP A 357 6.61 8.76 -29.27
#